data_AF-A0A443Q802-F1
#
_entry.id   AF-A0A443Q802-F1
#
_cell.length_a   1.000
_cell.length_b   1.000
_cell.length_c   1.000
_cell.angle_alpha   90.00
_cell.angle_beta   90.00
_cell.angle_gamma   90.00
#
_symmetry.space_group_name_H-M   'P 1'
#
loop_
_entity.id
_entity.type
_entity.pdbx_description
1 polymer ?
#
loop_
_entity_poly.entity_id
_entity_poly.type
_entity_poly.pdbx_seq_one_letter_code
_entity_poly.pdbx_strand_id
1 'polypeptide(L)'
;SRFDLQPKWSKIINLWYEELQIAPNSVVHNFNLHGLNIGHFTQMAWASSRKIGCGFAAFRIVDPKFKVAHLYTCNYAPSGNRKGNSMYLEGAAMSRCPQSTQPSKKEQNESQPNYCQSREQNESQPNYCQSKEQNESQPN
;
A
#
# COMPACT_ATOMS: atom_id res chain seq x y z
N SER A 1 18.60 10.03 25.93
CA SER A 1 17.21 9.81 25.47
C SER A 1 17.20 8.63 24.50
N ARG A 2 16.20 7.76 24.57
CA ARG A 2 16.05 6.62 23.66
C ARG A 2 15.38 7.14 22.37
N PHE A 3 15.99 6.91 21.22
CA PHE A 3 15.39 7.28 19.92
C PHE A 3 14.11 6.47 19.68
N ASP A 4 13.08 7.08 19.09
CA ASP A 4 11.85 6.39 18.71
C ASP A 4 12.12 5.53 17.46
N LEU A 5 12.13 4.22 17.67
CA LEU A 5 12.38 3.21 16.62
C LEU A 5 11.10 2.47 16.23
N GLN A 6 9.94 2.88 16.77
CA GLN A 6 8.68 2.21 16.48
C GLN A 6 8.03 2.81 15.22
N PRO A 7 7.67 1.99 14.21
CA PRO A 7 7.03 2.49 13.01
C PRO A 7 5.60 2.97 13.31
N LYS A 8 5.27 4.18 12.85
CA LYS A 8 3.92 4.77 12.97
C LYS A 8 3.15 4.61 11.67
N TRP A 9 2.92 3.36 11.26
CA TRP A 9 2.31 3.01 9.96
C TRP A 9 0.98 3.72 9.71
N SER A 10 0.05 3.71 10.66
CA SER A 10 -1.26 4.36 10.49
C SER A 10 -1.14 5.85 10.16
N LYS A 11 -0.17 6.55 10.78
CA LYS A 11 0.07 7.96 10.50
C LYS A 11 0.57 8.16 9.07
N ILE A 12 1.52 7.34 8.62
CA ILE A 12 2.11 7.46 7.29
C ILE A 12 1.10 7.10 6.19
N ILE A 13 0.33 6.05 6.39
CA ILE A 13 -0.74 5.64 5.46
C ILE A 13 -1.81 6.74 5.36
N ASN A 14 -2.17 7.37 6.47
CA ASN A 14 -3.12 8.49 6.44
C ASN A 14 -2.56 9.71 5.68
N LEU A 15 -1.27 10.04 5.87
CA LEU A 15 -0.62 11.12 5.11
C LEU A 15 -0.60 10.84 3.61
N TRP A 16 -0.36 9.59 3.21
CA TRP A 16 -0.47 9.18 1.81
C TRP A 16 -1.90 9.29 1.29
N TYR A 17 -2.90 8.91 2.08
CA TYR A 17 -4.31 9.00 1.72
C TYR A 17 -4.80 10.44 1.59
N GLU A 18 -4.33 11.35 2.44
CA GLU A 18 -4.71 12.77 2.44
C GLU A 18 -4.37 13.50 1.14
N GLU A 19 -3.47 12.98 0.31
CA GLU A 19 -3.22 13.50 -1.05
C GLU A 19 -4.48 13.50 -1.94
N LEU A 20 -5.51 12.70 -1.60
CA LEU A 20 -6.83 12.75 -2.22
C LEU A 20 -7.40 14.18 -2.29
N GLN A 21 -7.12 15.02 -1.28
CA GLN A 21 -7.64 16.37 -1.20
C GLN A 21 -7.16 17.29 -2.34
N ILE A 22 -6.02 16.95 -2.96
CA ILE A 22 -5.43 17.71 -4.07
C ILE A 22 -5.42 16.93 -5.39
N ALA A 23 -5.88 15.67 -5.41
CA ALA A 23 -5.91 14.84 -6.60
C ALA A 23 -7.06 15.25 -7.53
N PRO A 24 -6.79 15.64 -8.79
CA PRO A 24 -7.86 16.01 -9.72
C PRO A 24 -8.56 14.75 -10.24
N ASN A 25 -9.89 14.80 -10.37
CA ASN A 25 -10.70 13.66 -10.84
C ASN A 25 -10.22 13.06 -12.18
N SER A 26 -9.56 13.86 -13.03
CA SER A 26 -9.00 13.41 -14.30
C SER A 26 -8.00 12.24 -14.17
N VAL A 27 -7.34 12.12 -13.01
CA VAL A 27 -6.35 11.05 -12.77
C VAL A 27 -6.98 9.66 -12.74
N VAL A 28 -8.29 9.56 -12.49
CA VAL A 28 -9.04 8.30 -12.50
C VAL A 28 -8.99 7.65 -13.88
N HIS A 29 -9.15 8.42 -14.94
CA HIS A 29 -9.23 7.90 -16.31
C HIS A 29 -7.90 7.95 -17.05
N ASN A 30 -7.14 9.02 -16.84
CA ASN A 30 -5.88 9.30 -17.52
C ASN A 30 -4.86 9.79 -16.49
N PHE A 31 -4.19 8.84 -15.84
CA PHE A 31 -3.26 9.15 -14.76
C PHE A 31 -2.11 10.03 -15.24
N ASN A 32 -1.91 11.15 -14.54
CA ASN A 32 -0.77 12.05 -14.65
C ASN A 32 -0.58 12.74 -13.30
N LEU A 33 0.67 12.96 -12.88
CA LEU A 33 0.95 13.62 -11.61
C LEU A 33 0.60 15.12 -11.62
N HIS A 34 0.53 15.77 -12.79
CA HIS A 34 0.26 17.20 -12.93
C HIS A 34 1.18 18.12 -12.10
N GLY A 35 2.38 17.65 -11.75
CA GLY A 35 3.29 18.36 -10.83
C GLY A 35 2.86 18.34 -9.36
N LEU A 36 1.86 17.54 -9.00
CA LEU A 36 1.33 17.39 -7.65
C LEU A 36 1.89 16.14 -6.95
N ASN A 37 1.95 16.20 -5.63
CA ASN A 37 2.29 15.06 -4.78
C ASN A 37 1.03 14.23 -4.51
N ILE A 38 0.60 13.45 -5.51
CA ILE A 38 -0.59 12.59 -5.45
C ILE A 38 -0.28 11.11 -5.69
N GLY A 39 1.01 10.80 -5.86
CA GLY A 39 1.47 9.48 -6.25
C GLY A 39 1.17 8.40 -5.21
N HIS A 40 1.16 8.74 -3.92
CA HIS A 40 0.92 7.75 -2.89
C HIS A 40 -0.57 7.39 -2.83
N PHE A 41 -1.45 8.38 -2.78
CA PHE A 41 -2.91 8.13 -2.80
C PHE A 41 -3.31 7.34 -4.05
N THR A 42 -2.84 7.79 -5.22
CA THR A 42 -3.23 7.15 -6.49
C THR A 42 -2.73 5.71 -6.61
N GLN A 43 -1.55 5.39 -6.06
CA GLN A 43 -1.06 4.01 -5.99
C GLN A 43 -1.86 3.17 -4.98
N MET A 44 -2.22 3.73 -3.83
CA MET A 44 -3.05 3.03 -2.83
C MET A 44 -4.43 2.66 -3.39
N ALA A 45 -5.04 3.55 -4.17
CA ALA A 45 -6.37 3.37 -4.76
C ALA A 45 -6.34 2.67 -6.14
N TRP A 46 -5.19 2.13 -6.56
CA TRP A 46 -5.03 1.58 -7.91
C TRP A 46 -5.63 0.18 -8.04
N ALA A 47 -6.72 0.01 -8.80
CA ALA A 47 -7.54 -1.19 -8.81
C ALA A 47 -6.82 -2.48 -9.20
N SER A 48 -5.81 -2.41 -10.08
CA SER A 48 -5.06 -3.62 -10.46
C SER A 48 -4.08 -4.08 -9.38
N SER A 49 -3.67 -3.19 -8.47
CA SER A 49 -2.69 -3.46 -7.41
C SER A 49 -3.33 -4.30 -6.32
N ARG A 50 -2.92 -5.57 -6.21
CA ARG A 50 -3.59 -6.57 -5.35
C ARG A 50 -2.69 -7.21 -4.31
N LYS A 51 -1.40 -6.88 -4.32
CA LYS A 51 -0.41 -7.30 -3.33
C LYS A 51 0.36 -6.08 -2.87
N ILE A 52 0.66 -6.03 -1.58
CA ILE A 52 1.46 -4.98 -0.96
C ILE A 52 2.49 -5.63 -0.03
N GLY A 53 3.70 -5.09 0.00
CA GLY A 53 4.72 -5.42 0.98
C GLY A 53 5.37 -4.14 1.48
N CYS A 54 5.42 -3.96 2.80
CA CYS A 54 5.91 -2.74 3.42
C CYS A 54 7.11 -3.01 4.34
N GLY A 55 8.01 -2.04 4.42
CA GLY A 55 9.22 -2.09 5.24
C GLY A 55 9.51 -0.74 5.86
N PHE A 56 10.15 -0.77 7.03
CA PHE A 56 10.52 0.41 7.80
C PHE A 56 12.00 0.34 8.19
N ALA A 57 12.70 1.47 8.06
CA ALA A 57 14.05 1.63 8.56
C ALA A 57 14.18 2.95 9.34
N ALA A 58 14.94 2.90 10.44
CA ALA A 58 15.31 4.08 11.21
C ALA A 58 16.84 4.16 11.27
N PHE A 59 17.40 5.31 10.87
CA PHE A 59 18.84 5.49 10.84
C PHE A 59 19.22 6.90 11.29
N ARG A 60 20.44 7.03 11.82
CA ARG A 60 20.94 8.33 12.29
C ARG A 60 21.28 9.22 11.12
N ILE A 61 20.99 10.50 11.27
CA ILE A 61 21.35 11.54 10.29
C ILE A 61 22.09 12.67 11.00
N VAL A 62 22.96 13.36 10.26
CA VAL A 62 23.62 14.57 10.74
C VAL A 62 22.73 15.76 10.39
N ASP A 63 21.73 15.99 11.23
CA ASP A 63 20.89 17.18 11.15
C ASP A 63 20.84 17.89 12.52
N PRO A 64 20.87 19.24 12.56
CA PRO A 64 20.88 20.00 13.81
C PRO A 64 19.57 19.83 14.62
N LYS A 65 18.43 19.64 13.96
CA LYS A 65 17.10 19.52 14.57
C LYS A 65 16.65 18.05 14.71
N PHE A 66 16.95 17.22 13.72
CA PHE A 66 16.57 15.81 13.67
C PHE A 66 17.81 14.92 13.80
N LYS A 67 17.79 13.96 14.71
CA LYS A 67 18.93 13.04 14.92
C LYS A 67 18.73 11.67 14.28
N VAL A 68 17.51 11.37 13.87
CA VAL A 68 17.10 10.10 13.27
C VAL A 68 16.14 10.38 12.11
N ALA A 69 16.38 9.75 10.97
CA ALA A 69 15.46 9.68 9.86
C ALA A 69 14.66 8.38 9.95
N HIS A 70 13.40 8.46 9.54
CA HIS A 70 12.48 7.34 9.41
C HIS A 70 12.12 7.16 7.93
N LEU A 71 12.43 5.99 7.38
CA LEU A 71 12.10 5.61 6.01
C LEU A 71 10.99 4.56 6.04
N TYR A 72 9.86 4.91 5.44
CA TYR A 72 8.73 4.01 5.22
C TYR A 72 8.65 3.70 3.73
N THR A 73 8.51 2.43 3.39
CA THR A 73 8.44 2.01 1.99
C THR A 73 7.37 0.95 1.84
N CYS A 74 6.54 1.06 0.81
CA CYS A 74 5.60 0.02 0.40
C CYS A 74 5.73 -0.22 -1.10
N ASN A 75 5.85 -1.49 -1.48
CA ASN A 75 5.86 -1.95 -2.86
C ASN A 75 4.48 -2.54 -3.18
N TYR A 76 3.96 -2.20 -4.35
CA TYR A 76 2.64 -2.63 -4.83
C TYR A 76 2.81 -3.50 -6.08
N ALA A 77 2.03 -4.59 -6.16
CA ALA A 77 2.07 -5.50 -7.28
C ALA A 77 0.66 -5.90 -7.79
N PRO A 78 0.43 -5.84 -9.11
CA PRO A 78 1.18 -5.06 -10.11
C PRO A 78 1.30 -3.58 -9.73
N SER A 79 2.36 -2.91 -10.19
CA SER A 79 2.54 -1.48 -9.97
C SER A 79 1.46 -0.66 -10.70
N GLY A 80 0.95 0.36 -10.01
CA GLY A 80 -0.01 1.32 -10.52
C GLY A 80 0.66 2.53 -11.15
N ASN A 81 -0.03 3.69 -11.13
CA ASN A 81 0.49 4.98 -11.55
C ASN A 81 1.16 4.99 -12.94
N ARG A 82 0.64 4.17 -13.85
CA ARG A 82 1.11 4.15 -15.23
C ARG A 82 0.52 5.35 -15.95
N LYS A 83 1.39 6.26 -16.39
CA LYS A 83 0.98 7.47 -17.12
C LYS A 83 0.09 7.11 -18.30
N GLY A 84 -1.06 7.75 -18.43
CA GLY A 84 -2.03 7.45 -19.51
C GLY A 84 -3.07 6.40 -19.16
N ASN A 85 -2.86 5.59 -18.11
CA ASN A 85 -3.80 4.53 -17.73
C ASN A 85 -4.82 5.01 -16.71
N SER A 86 -5.93 4.28 -16.61
CA SER A 86 -6.95 4.52 -15.60
C SER A 86 -6.58 3.86 -14.27
N MET A 87 -6.80 4.58 -13.16
CA MET A 87 -6.60 4.08 -11.80
C MET A 87 -7.56 2.94 -11.48
N TYR A 88 -8.83 3.11 -11.85
CA TYR A 88 -9.90 2.15 -11.72
C TYR A 88 -10.97 2.43 -12.79
N LEU A 89 -11.86 1.47 -13.00
CA LEU A 89 -13.00 1.64 -13.90
C LEU A 89 -14.19 2.13 -13.09
N GLU A 90 -14.81 3.23 -13.54
CA GLU A 90 -16.04 3.71 -12.93
C GLU A 90 -17.22 2.79 -13.22
N GLY A 91 -18.13 2.68 -12.25
CA GLY A 91 -19.32 1.85 -12.32
C GLY A 91 -19.80 1.42 -10.93
N ALA A 92 -20.82 0.57 -10.89
CA ALA A 92 -21.27 -0.04 -9.64
C ALA A 92 -20.12 -0.86 -9.01
N ALA A 93 -19.95 -0.75 -7.69
CA ALA A 93 -18.91 -1.45 -6.95
C ALA A 93 -18.93 -2.95 -7.28
N MET A 94 -17.74 -3.52 -7.55
CA MET A 94 -17.53 -4.94 -7.84
C MET A 94 -18.26 -5.50 -9.07
N SER A 95 -18.92 -4.66 -9.88
CA SER A 95 -19.60 -5.09 -11.12
C SER A 95 -18.68 -5.74 -12.15
N ARG A 96 -17.36 -5.55 -12.00
CA ARG A 96 -16.31 -6.05 -12.91
C ARG A 96 -15.16 -6.73 -12.16
N CYS A 97 -15.43 -7.47 -11.09
CA CYS A 97 -14.38 -8.24 -10.43
C CYS A 97 -13.71 -9.25 -11.38
N PRO A 98 -12.37 -9.33 -11.42
CA PRO A 98 -11.65 -10.34 -12.19
C PRO A 98 -12.07 -11.77 -11.85
N GLN A 99 -11.91 -12.71 -12.79
CA GLN A 99 -12.33 -14.12 -12.64
C GLN A 99 -11.74 -14.82 -11.39
N SER A 100 -10.51 -14.49 -10.99
CA SER A 100 -9.85 -15.06 -9.81
C SER A 100 -10.26 -14.41 -8.49
N THR A 101 -11.21 -13.47 -8.53
CA THR A 101 -11.72 -12.72 -7.39
C THR A 101 -13.24 -12.84 -7.29
N GLN A 102 -13.80 -12.38 -6.19
CA GLN A 102 -15.23 -12.30 -5.93
C GLN A 102 -15.52 -11.03 -5.13
N PRO A 103 -16.77 -10.55 -5.09
CA PRO A 103 -17.18 -9.50 -4.16
C PRO A 103 -16.75 -9.81 -2.72
N SER A 104 -16.28 -8.80 -1.99
CA SER A 104 -16.00 -8.93 -0.56
C SER A 104 -17.25 -9.29 0.24
N LYS A 105 -17.08 -9.79 1.47
CA LYS A 105 -18.19 -9.86 2.41
C LYS A 105 -18.47 -8.43 2.89
N LYS A 106 -19.74 -8.12 3.13
CA LYS A 106 -20.14 -6.84 3.72
C LYS A 106 -19.56 -6.71 5.13
N GLU A 107 -18.84 -5.62 5.39
CA GLU A 107 -18.37 -5.29 6.74
C GLU A 107 -19.49 -4.64 7.57
N GLN A 108 -19.34 -4.66 8.90
CA GLN A 108 -20.40 -4.27 9.86
C GLN A 108 -20.88 -2.82 9.67
N ASN A 109 -20.04 -1.94 9.08
CA ASN A 109 -20.32 -0.53 8.87
C ASN A 109 -20.55 -0.16 7.40
N GLU A 110 -20.71 -1.14 6.50
CA GLU A 110 -20.87 -0.89 5.07
C GLU A 110 -22.27 -1.27 4.59
N SER A 111 -22.86 -0.46 3.71
CA SER A 111 -24.18 -0.78 3.14
C SER A 111 -24.09 -1.97 2.17
N GLN A 112 -23.01 -2.06 1.41
CA GLN A 112 -22.71 -3.09 0.42
C GLN A 112 -21.19 -3.35 0.39
N PRO A 113 -20.74 -4.53 -0.09
CA PRO A 113 -19.32 -4.76 -0.25
C PRO A 113 -18.73 -3.83 -1.32
N ASN A 114 -17.45 -3.51 -1.19
CA ASN A 114 -16.80 -2.40 -1.91
C ASN A 114 -15.45 -2.75 -2.55
N TYR A 115 -14.95 -3.98 -2.41
CA TYR A 115 -13.73 -4.44 -3.08
C TYR A 115 -13.82 -5.89 -3.57
N CYS A 116 -12.97 -6.25 -4.53
CA CYS A 116 -12.86 -7.63 -5.01
C CYS A 116 -11.84 -8.40 -4.16
N GLN A 117 -12.29 -9.40 -3.41
CA GLN A 117 -11.44 -10.30 -2.63
C GLN A 117 -10.97 -11.48 -3.46
N SER A 118 -9.77 -12.01 -3.20
CA SER A 118 -9.32 -13.27 -3.80
C SER A 118 -10.29 -14.39 -3.47
N ARG A 119 -10.57 -15.27 -4.44
CA ARG A 119 -11.25 -16.53 -4.12
C ARG A 119 -10.30 -17.37 -3.27
N GLU A 120 -10.77 -17.93 -2.16
CA GLU A 120 -10.01 -18.91 -1.38
C GLU A 120 -9.73 -20.10 -2.31
N GLN A 121 -8.52 -20.16 -2.86
CA GLN A 121 -7.93 -21.40 -3.29
C GLN A 121 -7.12 -21.90 -2.08
N ASN A 122 -7.15 -23.20 -1.81
CA ASN A 122 -6.26 -23.87 -0.86
C ASN A 122 -4.79 -23.73 -1.31
N GLU A 123 -4.28 -22.50 -1.40
CA GLU A 123 -2.86 -22.23 -1.47
C GLU A 123 -2.39 -22.13 -0.03
N SER A 124 -1.82 -23.23 0.45
CA SER A 124 -0.71 -23.18 1.39
C SER A 124 0.39 -22.26 0.81
N GLN A 125 0.19 -20.95 0.91
CA GLN A 125 1.21 -19.95 0.61
C GLN A 125 2.35 -20.22 1.61
N PRO A 126 3.56 -20.61 1.14
CA PRO A 126 4.68 -20.76 2.04
C PRO A 126 4.97 -19.39 2.66
N ASN A 127 5.06 -19.37 3.98
CA ASN A 127 5.25 -18.21 4.84
C ASN A 127 6.65 -17.62 4.56
N TYR A 128 6.82 -16.90 3.45
CA TYR A 128 8.14 -16.42 3.02
C TYR A 128 8.76 -15.41 4.00
N CYS A 129 7.96 -14.87 4.93
CA CYS A 129 8.40 -13.89 5.93
C CYS A 129 8.52 -14.43 7.37
N GLN A 130 8.46 -15.75 7.59
CA GLN A 130 8.93 -16.33 8.87
C GLN A 130 10.40 -16.73 8.69
N SER A 131 11.31 -15.75 8.82
CA SER A 131 12.73 -16.06 8.96
C SER A 131 12.92 -16.98 10.16
N LYS A 132 13.50 -18.16 9.91
CA LYS A 132 13.94 -19.11 10.94
C LYS A 132 14.84 -18.39 11.95
N GLU A 133 14.38 -18.28 13.20
CA GLU A 133 15.29 -18.07 14.33
C GLU A 133 16.03 -19.39 14.58
N GLN A 134 17.14 -19.66 13.89
CA GLN A 134 18.07 -20.73 14.29
C GLN A 134 19.53 -20.36 14.00
N ASN A 135 20.22 -19.99 15.09
CA ASN A 135 21.64 -20.24 15.39
C ASN A 135 22.70 -19.93 14.33
N GLU A 136 23.20 -18.69 14.32
CA GLU A 136 24.59 -18.44 13.95
C GLU A 136 25.47 -18.60 15.19
N SER A 137 26.22 -19.69 15.20
CA SER A 137 27.37 -19.92 16.07
C SER A 137 28.47 -18.91 15.70
N GLN A 138 29.11 -18.34 16.71
CA GLN A 138 30.23 -17.42 16.55
C GLN A 138 31.41 -18.08 15.82
N PRO A 139 32.13 -17.36 14.94
CA PRO A 139 33.46 -17.78 14.54
C PRO A 139 34.52 -17.30 15.56
N ASN A 140 35.51 -18.17 15.73
CA ASN A 140 36.66 -18.14 16.66
C ASN A 140 37.42 -16.80 16.76
#